data_AF-A0A836IMY8-F1
#
_entry.id   AF-A0A836IMY8-F1
#
_cell.length_a   1.000
_cell.length_b   1.000
_cell.length_c   1.000
_cell.angle_alpha   90.00
_cell.angle_beta   90.00
_cell.angle_gamma   90.00
#
_symmetry.space_group_name_H-M   'P 1'
#
loop_
_entity.id
_entity.type
_entity.pdbx_description
1 polymer ?
#
loop_
_entity_poly.entity_id
_entity_poly.type
_entity_poly.pdbx_seq_one_letter_code
_entity_poly.pdbx_strand_id
1 'polypeptide(L)'
;MLSSTSSAAALWSACGIVGMICVFSIAFFFMTVRRLCGYVHAMQHSAVAVTLVPVAFFLGTTVCVSYNALGETLHEFTKEKARYLPQPLVNATAGVRPLVLQVGLAESMWMSCLLFVAYGVTRVMHHLIDITRMLKVSRRRLQPPKSA
;
A
#
# COMPACT_ATOMS: atom_id res chain seq x y z
N MET A 1 6.27 28.27 22.89
CA MET A 1 5.49 27.06 22.50
C MET A 1 5.39 26.97 20.98
N LEU A 2 6.51 26.78 20.28
CA LEU A 2 6.58 26.80 18.80
C LEU A 2 7.49 25.71 18.20
N SER A 3 7.91 24.70 18.99
CA SER A 3 8.92 23.72 18.54
C SER A 3 8.40 22.33 18.19
N SER A 4 7.17 21.94 18.57
CA SER A 4 6.64 20.59 18.34
C SER A 4 6.06 20.36 16.94
N THR A 5 5.51 21.40 16.31
CA THR A 5 4.97 21.33 14.94
C THR A 5 6.08 21.34 13.88
N SER A 6 7.19 22.03 14.14
CA SER A 6 8.37 22.08 13.27
C SER A 6 9.07 20.72 13.18
N SER A 7 9.22 20.02 14.30
CA SER A 7 9.86 18.70 14.34
C SER A 7 9.01 17.63 13.64
N ALA A 8 7.69 17.66 13.82
CA ALA A 8 6.77 16.76 13.12
C ALA A 8 6.84 16.97 11.61
N ALA A 9 6.73 18.22 11.12
CA ALA A 9 6.81 18.52 9.69
C ALA A 9 8.16 18.12 9.07
N ALA A 10 9.27 18.32 9.80
CA ALA A 10 10.59 17.87 9.37
C ALA A 10 10.69 16.34 9.29
N LEU A 11 10.07 15.61 10.22
CA LEU A 11 10.01 14.15 10.22
C LEU A 11 9.19 13.62 9.04
N TRP A 12 8.02 14.20 8.75
CA TRP A 12 7.19 13.86 7.60
C TRP A 12 7.91 14.15 6.28
N SER A 13 8.62 15.28 6.20
CA SER A 13 9.44 15.64 5.04
C SER A 13 10.61 14.66 4.84
N ALA A 14 11.33 14.31 5.91
CA ALA A 14 12.42 13.33 5.84
C ALA A 14 11.92 11.95 5.43
N CYS A 15 10.77 11.53 5.97
CA CYS A 15 10.11 10.28 5.60
C CYS A 15 9.67 10.29 4.12
N GLY A 16 9.15 11.42 3.63
CA GLY A 16 8.81 11.61 2.22
C GLY A 16 10.02 11.55 1.29
N ILE A 17 11.13 12.17 1.66
CA ILE A 17 12.39 12.15 0.88
C ILE A 17 12.97 10.73 0.83
N VAL A 18 13.03 10.03 1.96
CA VAL A 18 13.49 8.63 2.02
C VAL A 18 12.56 7.74 1.19
N GLY A 19 11.24 7.94 1.29
CA GLY A 19 10.26 7.24 0.46
C GLY A 19 10.48 7.45 -1.04
N MET A 20 10.71 8.69 -1.47
CA MET A 20 10.98 9.02 -2.87
C MET A 20 12.29 8.41 -3.38
N ILE A 21 13.36 8.43 -2.58
CA ILE A 21 14.65 7.80 -2.92
C ILE A 21 14.47 6.28 -3.05
N CYS A 22 13.75 5.64 -2.12
CA CYS A 22 13.47 4.22 -2.19
C CYS A 22 12.63 3.85 -3.43
N VAL A 23 11.56 4.61 -3.73
CA VAL A 23 10.76 4.41 -4.95
C VAL A 23 11.62 4.57 -6.20
N PHE A 24 12.52 5.55 -6.23
CA PHE A 24 13.45 5.76 -7.34
C PHE A 24 14.45 4.62 -7.49
N SER A 25 15.04 4.13 -6.39
CA SER A 25 15.94 2.97 -6.40
C SER A 25 15.23 1.69 -6.85
N ILE A 26 13.98 1.49 -6.44
CA ILE A 26 13.15 0.37 -6.87
C ILE A 26 12.84 0.48 -8.37
N ALA A 27 12.44 1.66 -8.86
CA ALA A 27 12.16 1.90 -10.28
C ALA A 27 13.42 1.73 -11.15
N PHE A 28 14.58 2.18 -10.65
CA PHE A 28 15.88 2.00 -11.30
C PHE A 28 16.27 0.52 -11.35
N PHE A 29 16.08 -0.22 -10.26
CA PHE A 29 16.29 -1.67 -10.21
C PHE A 29 15.38 -2.39 -11.22
N PHE A 30 14.09 -2.03 -11.30
CA PHE A 30 13.16 -2.54 -12.30
C PHE A 30 13.63 -2.30 -13.73
N MET A 31 14.05 -1.07 -14.06
CA MET A 31 14.54 -0.74 -15.39
C MET A 31 15.82 -1.50 -15.74
N THR A 32 16.68 -1.70 -14.75
CA THR A 32 17.95 -2.42 -14.90
C THR A 32 17.71 -3.91 -15.11
N VAL A 33 16.90 -4.54 -14.28
CA VAL A 33 16.54 -5.97 -14.40
C VAL A 33 15.76 -6.24 -15.69
N ARG A 34 14.83 -5.35 -16.07
CA ARG A 34 14.07 -5.46 -17.32
C ARG A 34 14.96 -5.28 -18.55
N ARG A 35 15.98 -4.41 -18.51
CA ARG A 35 16.98 -4.27 -19.58
C ARG A 35 17.90 -5.49 -19.66
N LEU A 36 18.30 -6.08 -18.54
CA LEU A 36 19.18 -7.26 -18.53
C LEU A 36 18.45 -8.57 -18.91
N CYS A 37 17.18 -8.73 -18.56
CA CYS A 37 16.46 -10.01 -18.68
C CYS A 37 15.45 -10.07 -19.84
N GLY A 38 15.71 -9.37 -20.94
CA GLY A 38 14.75 -9.04 -21.99
C GLY A 38 14.04 -10.16 -22.77
N TYR A 39 13.94 -11.42 -22.32
CA TYR A 39 13.39 -12.48 -23.18
C TYR A 39 12.51 -13.60 -22.57
N VAL A 40 12.17 -13.60 -21.28
CA VAL A 40 11.32 -14.68 -20.72
C VAL A 40 10.27 -14.16 -19.74
N HIS A 41 8.98 -14.45 -19.99
CA HIS A 41 7.84 -14.08 -19.13
C HIS A 41 8.05 -14.43 -17.65
N ALA A 42 8.76 -15.53 -17.34
CA ALA A 42 9.11 -15.93 -15.98
C ALA A 42 9.99 -14.91 -15.23
N MET A 43 10.93 -14.25 -15.94
CA MET A 43 11.82 -13.24 -15.34
C MET A 43 11.08 -11.94 -14.99
N GLN A 44 9.97 -11.64 -15.68
CA GLN A 44 9.16 -10.47 -15.36
C GLN A 44 8.40 -10.65 -14.04
N HIS A 45 7.89 -11.86 -13.77
CA HIS A 45 7.18 -12.15 -12.52
C HIS A 45 8.10 -12.25 -11.32
N SER A 46 9.32 -12.79 -11.48
CA SER A 46 10.33 -12.80 -10.44
C SER A 46 10.83 -11.39 -10.11
N ALA A 47 11.02 -10.53 -11.12
CA ALA A 47 11.36 -9.13 -10.90
C ALA A 47 10.29 -8.37 -10.09
N VAL A 48 9.00 -8.63 -10.35
CA VAL A 48 7.88 -8.08 -9.57
C VAL A 48 7.91 -8.63 -8.12
N ALA A 49 8.18 -9.92 -7.92
CA ALA A 49 8.26 -10.48 -6.57
C ALA A 49 9.40 -9.87 -5.73
N VAL A 50 10.58 -9.68 -6.32
CA VAL A 50 11.76 -9.13 -5.61
C VAL A 50 11.54 -7.67 -5.22
N THR A 51 10.85 -6.90 -6.07
CA THR A 51 10.59 -5.48 -5.85
C THR A 51 9.45 -5.21 -4.88
N LEU A 52 8.57 -6.19 -4.66
CA LEU A 52 7.51 -6.09 -3.64
C LEU A 52 8.05 -6.12 -2.22
N VAL A 53 9.23 -6.72 -1.97
CA VAL A 53 9.83 -6.80 -0.63
C VAL A 53 10.15 -5.41 -0.04
N PRO A 54 10.90 -4.53 -0.72
CA PRO A 54 11.15 -3.18 -0.18
C PRO A 54 9.87 -2.32 -0.14
N VAL A 55 8.94 -2.51 -1.07
CA VAL A 55 7.63 -1.85 -1.05
C VAL A 55 6.83 -2.27 0.19
N ALA A 56 6.78 -3.56 0.49
CA ALA A 56 6.09 -4.13 1.64
C ALA A 56 6.71 -3.65 2.97
N PHE A 57 8.04 -3.58 3.05
CA PHE A 57 8.74 -3.03 4.21
C PHE A 57 8.38 -1.56 4.44
N PHE A 58 8.37 -0.75 3.38
CA PHE A 58 7.98 0.65 3.46
C PHE A 58 6.53 0.81 3.90
N LEU A 59 5.61 0.08 3.26
CA LEU A 59 4.18 0.08 3.60
C LEU A 59 3.95 -0.31 5.07
N GLY A 60 4.59 -1.39 5.54
CA GLY A 60 4.50 -1.78 6.94
C GLY A 60 4.97 -0.66 7.86
N THR A 61 6.11 -0.04 7.56
CA THR A 61 6.67 1.05 8.37
C THR A 61 5.73 2.25 8.38
N THR A 62 5.20 2.67 7.23
CA THR A 62 4.24 3.76 7.13
C THR A 62 2.96 3.47 7.90
N VAL A 63 2.44 2.24 7.83
CA VAL A 63 1.25 1.83 8.59
C VAL A 63 1.52 1.86 10.10
N CYS A 64 2.67 1.37 10.57
CA CYS A 64 3.04 1.44 11.98
C CYS A 64 3.19 2.89 12.47
N VAL A 65 3.90 3.74 11.72
CA VAL A 65 4.06 5.16 12.08
C VAL A 65 2.71 5.86 12.13
N SER A 66 1.88 5.69 11.09
CA SER A 66 0.57 6.35 11.02
C SER A 66 -0.38 5.85 12.09
N TYR A 67 -0.39 4.55 12.40
CA TYR A 67 -1.18 4.00 13.50
C TYR A 67 -0.75 4.59 14.84
N ASN A 68 0.56 4.66 15.11
CA ASN A 68 1.06 5.19 16.38
C ASN A 68 0.75 6.69 16.53
N ALA A 69 0.95 7.48 15.47
CA ALA A 69 0.57 8.89 15.47
C ALA A 69 -0.94 9.08 15.66
N LEU A 70 -1.77 8.23 15.02
CA LEU A 70 -3.22 8.27 15.21
C LEU A 70 -3.58 7.90 16.65
N GLY A 71 -2.95 6.88 17.24
CA GLY A 71 -3.15 6.49 18.62
C GLY A 71 -2.79 7.58 19.62
N GLU A 72 -1.65 8.26 19.42
CA GLU A 72 -1.23 9.40 20.23
C GLU A 72 -2.23 10.56 20.15
N THR A 73 -2.65 10.94 18.94
CA THR A 73 -3.65 12.02 18.76
C THR A 73 -5.01 11.65 19.37
N LEU A 74 -5.42 10.39 19.28
CA LEU A 74 -6.65 9.89 19.91
C LEU A 74 -6.57 9.97 21.44
N HIS A 75 -5.40 9.64 22.00
CA HIS A 75 -5.17 9.66 23.44
C HIS A 75 -5.14 11.11 23.97
N GLU A 76 -4.48 12.02 23.26
CA GLU A 76 -4.49 13.46 23.57
C GLU A 76 -5.89 14.05 23.50
N PHE A 77 -6.64 13.76 22.43
CA PHE A 77 -8.01 14.22 22.26
C PHE A 77 -8.93 13.72 23.37
N THR A 78 -8.81 12.44 23.72
CA THR A 78 -9.60 11.85 24.80
C THR A 78 -9.25 12.48 26.15
N LYS A 79 -7.97 12.73 26.42
CA LYS A 79 -7.53 13.39 27.66
C LYS A 79 -8.09 14.81 27.79
N GLU A 80 -8.14 15.57 26.70
CA GLU A 80 -8.67 16.94 26.70
C GLU A 80 -10.20 16.98 26.83
N LYS A 81 -10.90 16.04 26.18
CA LYS A 81 -12.37 16.04 26.08
C LYS A 81 -13.05 14.98 26.94
N ALA A 82 -12.33 14.30 27.85
CA ALA A 82 -12.82 13.17 28.65
C ALA A 82 -14.16 13.43 29.36
N ARG A 83 -14.41 14.66 29.81
CA ARG A 83 -15.66 15.04 30.49
C ARG A 83 -16.89 15.10 29.57
N TYR A 84 -16.68 15.18 28.26
CA TYR A 84 -17.72 15.33 27.24
C TYR A 84 -17.86 14.09 26.35
N LEU A 85 -16.97 13.10 26.49
CA LEU A 85 -17.05 11.85 25.74
C LEU A 85 -17.81 10.79 26.53
N PRO A 86 -18.64 9.97 25.88
CA PRO A 86 -19.27 8.83 26.52
C PRO A 86 -18.21 7.79 26.92
N GLN A 87 -18.37 7.19 28.11
CA GLN A 87 -17.49 6.16 28.68
C GLN A 87 -16.98 5.08 27.69
N PRO A 88 -17.81 4.49 26.80
CA PRO A 88 -17.33 3.46 25.87
C PRO A 88 -16.26 3.96 24.90
N LEU A 89 -16.30 5.24 24.49
CA LEU A 89 -15.29 5.83 23.62
C LEU A 89 -13.96 6.02 24.37
N VAL A 90 -14.02 6.48 25.62
CA VAL A 90 -12.84 6.62 26.49
C VAL A 90 -12.18 5.25 26.69
N ASN A 91 -12.97 4.21 26.95
CA ASN A 91 -12.46 2.84 27.13
C ASN A 91 -11.85 2.28 25.83
N ALA A 92 -12.48 2.55 24.67
CA ALA A 92 -11.95 2.15 23.37
C ALA A 92 -10.59 2.80 23.08
N THR A 93 -10.45 4.10 23.37
CA THR A 93 -9.17 4.82 23.20
C THR A 93 -8.08 4.35 24.18
N ALA A 94 -8.45 3.95 25.40
CA ALA A 94 -7.52 3.36 26.36
C ALA A 94 -7.01 1.97 25.94
N GLY A 95 -7.77 1.27 25.09
CA GLY A 95 -7.38 -0.01 24.49
C GLY A 95 -6.39 0.11 23.34
N VAL A 96 -6.18 1.31 22.78
CA VAL A 96 -5.21 1.54 21.70
C VAL A 96 -3.80 1.43 22.28
N ARG A 97 -3.07 0.38 21.91
CA ARG A 97 -1.67 0.19 22.29
C ARG A 97 -0.76 0.54 21.12
N PRO A 98 0.35 1.29 21.34
CA PRO A 98 1.29 1.58 20.27
C PRO A 98 1.89 0.28 19.73
N LEU A 99 1.97 0.17 18.41
CA LEU A 99 2.71 -0.90 17.77
C LEU A 99 4.20 -0.65 17.91
N VAL A 100 4.96 -1.72 18.12
CA VAL A 100 6.42 -1.67 18.10
C VAL A 100 6.86 -1.31 16.67
N LEU A 101 7.68 -0.26 16.51
CA LEU A 101 8.14 0.25 15.22
C LEU A 101 9.15 -0.66 14.50
N GLN A 102 9.26 -1.93 14.89
CA GLN A 102 10.14 -2.89 14.25
C GLN A 102 9.30 -3.79 13.35
N VAL A 103 9.02 -3.31 12.15
CA VAL A 103 8.50 -4.18 11.08
C VAL A 103 9.61 -5.16 10.74
N GLY A 104 9.48 -6.37 11.25
CA GLY A 104 10.46 -7.43 11.06
C GLY A 104 10.51 -7.88 9.60
N LEU A 105 11.60 -8.55 9.23
CA LEU A 105 11.74 -9.19 7.91
C LEU A 105 10.58 -10.16 7.64
N ALA A 106 10.10 -10.88 8.66
CA ALA A 106 8.98 -11.80 8.52
C ALA A 106 7.68 -11.07 8.13
N GLU A 107 7.36 -9.94 8.75
CA GLU A 107 6.17 -9.16 8.46
C GLU A 107 6.21 -8.55 7.06
N SER A 108 7.38 -8.04 6.65
CA SER A 108 7.56 -7.52 5.29
C SER A 108 7.45 -8.62 4.23
N MET A 109 7.93 -9.85 4.52
CA MET A 109 7.72 -11.00 3.64
C MET A 109 6.25 -11.40 3.53
N TRP A 110 5.50 -11.44 4.64
CA TRP A 110 4.06 -11.70 4.62
C TRP A 110 3.30 -10.66 3.79
N MET A 111 3.60 -9.38 4.01
CA MET A 111 3.00 -8.28 3.24
C MET A 111 3.38 -8.35 1.76
N SER A 112 4.63 -8.74 1.44
CA SER A 112 5.07 -8.96 0.05
C SER A 112 4.30 -10.11 -0.61
N CYS A 113 4.07 -11.21 0.10
CA CYS A 113 3.24 -12.32 -0.38
C CYS A 113 1.80 -11.88 -0.67
N LEU A 114 1.18 -11.13 0.24
CA LEU A 114 -0.17 -10.60 0.06
C LEU A 114 -0.25 -9.65 -1.15
N LEU A 115 0.73 -8.76 -1.32
CA LEU A 115 0.82 -7.87 -2.47
C LEU A 115 1.04 -8.65 -3.78
N PHE A 116 1.81 -9.73 -3.74
CA PHE A 116 2.03 -10.58 -4.92
C PHE A 116 0.75 -11.32 -5.33
N VAL A 117 -0.02 -11.82 -4.36
CA VAL A 117 -1.34 -12.40 -4.61
C VAL A 117 -2.29 -11.34 -5.19
N ALA A 118 -2.33 -10.14 -4.62
CA ALA A 118 -3.14 -9.03 -5.13
C ALA A 118 -2.76 -8.63 -6.56
N TYR A 119 -1.46 -8.63 -6.89
CA TYR A 119 -0.97 -8.44 -8.25
C TYR A 119 -1.50 -9.55 -9.19
N GLY A 120 -1.43 -10.82 -8.78
CA GLY A 120 -1.97 -11.94 -9.53
C GLY A 120 -3.47 -11.79 -9.80
N VAL A 121 -4.27 -11.51 -8.77
CA VAL A 121 -5.72 -11.29 -8.89
C VAL A 121 -6.03 -10.13 -9.84
N THR A 122 -5.30 -9.02 -9.74
CA THR A 122 -5.49 -7.85 -10.61
C THR A 122 -5.26 -8.19 -12.07
N ARG A 123 -4.26 -9.04 -12.39
CA ARG A 123 -4.04 -9.50 -13.76
C ARG A 123 -5.15 -10.43 -14.25
N VAL A 124 -5.60 -11.36 -13.42
CA VAL A 124 -6.72 -12.25 -13.77
C VAL A 124 -7.97 -11.43 -14.06
N MET A 125 -8.28 -10.44 -13.21
CA MET A 125 -9.41 -9.54 -13.41
C MET A 125 -9.29 -8.73 -14.70
N HIS A 126 -8.11 -8.19 -15.01
CA HIS A 126 -7.87 -7.52 -16.30
C HIS A 126 -8.14 -8.44 -17.49
N HIS A 127 -7.62 -9.68 -17.45
CA HIS A 127 -7.88 -10.64 -18.52
C HIS A 127 -9.36 -10.99 -18.65
N LEU A 128 -10.08 -11.12 -17.52
CA LEU A 128 -11.52 -11.37 -17.53
C LEU A 128 -12.30 -10.21 -18.16
N ILE A 129 -11.92 -8.98 -17.82
CA ILE A 129 -12.51 -7.76 -18.41
C ILE A 129 -12.24 -7.71 -19.92
N ASP A 130 -11.04 -8.05 -20.36
CA ASP A 130 -10.71 -8.07 -21.79
C ASP A 130 -11.50 -9.15 -22.54
N ILE A 131 -11.62 -10.36 -21.99
CA ILE A 131 -12.42 -11.44 -22.59
C ILE A 131 -13.89 -11.02 -22.66
N THR A 132 -14.46 -10.48 -21.58
CA THR A 132 -15.86 -10.03 -21.57
C THR A 132 -16.10 -8.87 -22.54
N ARG A 133 -15.12 -7.97 -22.72
CA ARG A 133 -15.17 -6.89 -23.71
C ARG A 133 -15.15 -7.46 -25.14
N MET A 134 -14.28 -8.43 -25.42
CA MET A 134 -14.20 -9.10 -26.72
C MET A 134 -15.48 -9.88 -27.04
N LEU A 135 -16.06 -10.58 -26.05
CA LEU A 135 -17.34 -11.28 -26.19
C LEU A 135 -18.49 -10.30 -26.46
N LYS A 136 -18.53 -9.14 -25.79
CA LYS A 136 -19.52 -8.10 -26.07
C LYS A 136 -19.40 -7.56 -27.50
N VAL A 137 -18.19 -7.32 -27.98
CA VAL A 137 -17.95 -6.86 -29.36
C VAL A 137 -18.37 -7.93 -30.37
N SER A 138 -18.02 -9.20 -30.14
CA SER A 138 -18.43 -10.32 -30.99
C SER A 138 -19.96 -10.46 -31.06
N ARG A 139 -20.64 -10.39 -29.89
CA ARG A 139 -22.11 -10.44 -29.82
C ARG A 139 -22.78 -9.32 -30.61
N ARG A 140 -22.24 -8.09 -30.57
CA ARG A 140 -22.77 -6.95 -31.34
C ARG A 140 -22.62 -7.14 -32.85
N ARG A 141 -21.58 -7.83 -33.31
CA ARG A 141 -21.37 -8.14 -34.74
C ARG A 141 -22.29 -9.25 -35.26
N LEU A 142 -22.74 -10.15 -34.39
CA LEU A 142 -23.62 -11.28 -34.74
C LEU A 142 -25.12 -10.93 -34.69
N GLN A 143 -25.50 -9.79 -34.11
CA GLN A 143 -26.89 -9.34 -34.17
C GLN A 143 -27.17 -8.71 -35.55
N PRO A 144 -28.10 -9.27 -36.34
CA PRO A 144 -28.51 -8.63 -37.58
C PRO A 144 -29.11 -7.24 -37.27
N PRO A 145 -29.01 -6.27 -38.19
CA PRO A 145 -29.66 -4.99 -38.00
C PRO A 145 -31.14 -5.23 -37.71
N LYS A 146 -31.67 -4.63 -36.63
CA LYS A 146 -33.10 -4.60 -36.40
C LYS A 146 -33.73 -3.95 -37.63
N SER A 147 -34.39 -4.76 -38.46
CA SER A 147 -35.24 -4.30 -39.53
C SER A 147 -36.33 -3.42 -38.90
N ALA A 148 -36.20 -2.11 -39.10
CA ALA A 148 -37.25 -1.14 -38.88
C ALA A 148 -38.13 -1.07 -40.14
#